data_AF-E9GMJ3-F1
#
_entry.id   AF-E9GMJ3-F1
#
_cell.length_a   1.000
_cell.length_b   1.000
_cell.length_c   1.000
_cell.angle_alpha   90.00
_cell.angle_beta   90.00
_cell.angle_gamma   90.00
#
_symmetry.space_group_name_H-M   'P 1'
#
loop_
_entity.id
_entity.type
_entity.pdbx_description
1 polymer ?
#
loop_
_entity_poly.entity_id
_entity_poly.type
_entity_poly.pdbx_seq_one_letter_code
_entity_poly.pdbx_strand_id
1 'polypeptide(L)'
;MNDWPLMSSPIMPIVICLAYVYVVKIWGPQYMKDRPAYYKLKEALLPVDYSNSESALRMLRASYLFYILKFFDLLDTLFFVLRKKFSQITTLHVIHHGLIVVNTWPGARFVFGGHATFFIFLNTFVHTVMYFYYFMGAMGPRYRKFLGWKKHLTTLQITQFVVGLIHCFQLIFIECDFPVAYCWWIGGHQLLFLYLFIKFYKKSYVIQPKISSAPDKNGKNK
;
A
#
# COMPACT_ATOMS: atom_id res chain seq x y z
N MET A 1 11.07 -29.27 -14.32
CA MET A 1 10.75 -28.18 -15.29
C MET A 1 9.36 -28.34 -15.88
N ASN A 2 8.93 -29.57 -16.21
CA ASN A 2 7.59 -29.81 -16.78
C ASN A 2 6.41 -29.51 -15.84
N ASP A 3 6.64 -29.47 -14.52
CA ASP A 3 5.61 -29.16 -13.52
C ASP A 3 5.43 -27.65 -13.26
N TRP A 4 6.18 -26.80 -13.95
CA TRP A 4 6.08 -25.35 -13.80
C TRP A 4 4.97 -24.81 -14.72
N PRO A 5 4.12 -23.87 -14.23
CA PRO A 5 3.10 -23.25 -15.07
C PRO A 5 3.70 -22.70 -16.38
N LEU A 6 3.05 -22.97 -17.51
CA LEU A 6 3.44 -22.55 -18.87
C LEU A 6 4.71 -23.22 -19.46
N MET A 7 5.38 -24.11 -18.73
CA MET A 7 6.60 -24.79 -19.19
C MET A 7 6.37 -26.23 -19.68
N SER A 8 5.15 -26.76 -19.55
CA SER A 8 4.79 -28.10 -20.01
C SER A 8 4.60 -28.22 -21.52
N SER A 9 4.26 -27.11 -22.21
CA SER A 9 4.11 -27.06 -23.66
C SER A 9 4.24 -25.62 -24.17
N PRO A 10 4.92 -25.39 -25.32
CA PRO A 10 5.06 -24.05 -25.89
C PRO A 10 3.75 -23.49 -26.47
N ILE A 11 2.71 -24.32 -26.62
CA ILE A 11 1.43 -23.93 -27.23
C ILE A 11 0.74 -22.84 -26.40
N MET A 12 0.68 -22.98 -25.07
CA MET A 12 0.01 -22.00 -24.21
C MET A 12 0.71 -20.62 -24.23
N PRO A 13 2.04 -20.53 -24.09
CA PRO A 13 2.77 -19.27 -24.33
C PRO A 13 2.50 -18.66 -25.71
N ILE A 14 2.48 -19.46 -26.78
CA ILE A 14 2.22 -18.98 -28.14
C ILE A 14 0.79 -18.42 -28.25
N VAL A 15 -0.21 -19.12 -27.71
CA VAL A 15 -1.61 -18.66 -27.70
C VAL A 15 -1.75 -17.36 -26.92
N ILE A 16 -1.10 -17.23 -25.76
CA ILE A 16 -1.10 -15.99 -24.97
C ILE A 16 -0.46 -14.85 -25.78
N CYS A 17 0.68 -15.09 -26.43
CA CYS A 17 1.35 -14.09 -27.26
C CYS A 17 0.48 -13.66 -28.46
N LEU A 18 -0.15 -14.60 -29.15
CA LEU A 18 -1.04 -14.29 -30.28
C LEU A 18 -2.29 -13.54 -29.82
N ALA A 19 -2.90 -13.93 -28.70
CA ALA A 19 -4.03 -13.22 -28.11
C ALA A 19 -3.64 -11.80 -27.69
N TYR A 20 -2.46 -11.62 -27.09
CA TYR A 20 -1.92 -10.31 -26.75
C TYR A 20 -1.75 -9.42 -28.00
N VAL A 21 -1.13 -9.95 -29.07
CA VAL A 21 -0.96 -9.20 -30.32
C VAL A 21 -2.31 -8.82 -30.93
N TYR A 22 -3.26 -9.76 -30.97
CA TYR A 22 -4.62 -9.50 -31.46
C TYR A 22 -5.33 -8.39 -30.67
N VAL A 23 -5.28 -8.47 -29.34
CA VAL A 23 -5.89 -7.47 -28.45
C VAL A 23 -5.25 -6.10 -28.64
N VAL A 24 -3.92 -6.02 -28.73
CA VAL A 24 -3.21 -4.73 -28.79
C VAL A 24 -3.22 -4.10 -30.18
N LYS A 25 -3.15 -4.90 -31.25
CA LYS A 25 -3.05 -4.39 -32.62
C LYS A 25 -4.37 -4.30 -33.36
N ILE A 26 -5.38 -5.09 -32.98
CA ILE A 26 -6.63 -5.19 -33.73
C ILE A 26 -7.81 -4.75 -32.85
N TRP A 27 -8.15 -5.53 -31.82
CA TRP A 27 -9.37 -5.32 -31.06
C TRP A 27 -9.33 -4.03 -30.23
N GLY A 28 -8.24 -3.77 -29.52
CA GLY A 28 -8.06 -2.60 -28.66
C GLY A 28 -8.18 -1.27 -29.42
N PRO A 29 -7.44 -1.07 -30.53
CA PRO A 29 -7.58 0.12 -31.36
C PRO A 29 -9.00 0.29 -31.94
N GLN A 30 -9.65 -0.80 -32.37
CA GLN A 30 -11.04 -0.75 -32.86
C GLN A 30 -12.02 -0.36 -31.75
N TYR A 31 -11.87 -0.93 -30.55
CA TYR A 31 -12.70 -0.62 -29.38
C TYR A 31 -12.52 0.82 -28.89
N MET A 32 -11.31 1.37 -29.02
CA MET A 32 -10.95 2.71 -28.57
C MET A 32 -11.19 3.81 -29.61
N LYS A 33 -11.52 3.46 -30.86
CA LYS A 33 -11.66 4.42 -31.97
C LYS A 33 -12.62 5.58 -31.66
N ASP A 34 -13.75 5.26 -31.02
CA ASP A 34 -14.81 6.23 -30.71
C ASP A 34 -14.90 6.55 -29.21
N ARG A 35 -13.86 6.20 -28.44
CA ARG A 35 -13.81 6.43 -27.00
C ARG A 35 -12.74 7.47 -26.67
N PRO A 36 -13.00 8.39 -25.73
CA PRO A 36 -11.94 9.24 -25.22
C PRO A 36 -10.85 8.37 -24.61
N ALA A 37 -9.59 8.77 -24.82
CA ALA A 37 -8.47 8.13 -24.14
C ALA A 37 -8.72 8.18 -22.62
N TYR A 38 -8.37 7.12 -21.90
CA TYR A 38 -8.48 7.11 -20.45
C TYR A 38 -7.37 8.00 -19.84
N TYR A 39 -7.60 9.32 -19.83
CA TYR A 39 -6.64 10.31 -19.32
C TYR A 39 -6.26 10.09 -17.84
N LYS A 40 -7.14 9.45 -17.06
CA LYS A 40 -6.85 8.99 -15.68
C LYS A 40 -5.73 7.95 -15.61
N LEU A 41 -5.50 7.13 -16.65
CA LEU A 41 -4.33 6.25 -16.71
C LEU A 41 -3.05 7.03 -17.00
N LYS A 42 -3.14 8.16 -17.71
CA LYS A 42 -2.00 9.05 -18.01
C LYS A 42 -1.46 9.70 -16.73
N GLU A 43 -2.32 10.13 -15.81
CA GLU A 43 -1.89 10.74 -14.54
C GLU A 43 -1.09 9.79 -13.64
N ALA A 44 -1.29 8.47 -13.74
CA ALA A 44 -0.55 7.48 -12.95
C ALA A 44 0.84 7.13 -13.52
N LEU A 45 1.09 7.44 -14.79
CA LEU A 45 2.27 6.98 -15.56
C LEU A 45 3.14 8.13 -16.09
N LEU A 46 2.67 9.38 -16.05
CA LEU A 46 3.38 10.54 -16.59
C LEU A 46 4.23 11.29 -15.55
N PRO A 47 5.19 12.12 -16.01
CA PRO A 47 5.91 13.07 -15.17
C PRO A 47 4.95 14.12 -14.57
N VAL A 48 5.46 14.86 -13.58
CA VAL A 48 4.69 15.90 -12.88
C VAL A 48 4.39 17.06 -13.85
N ASP A 49 3.12 17.46 -13.94
CA ASP A 49 2.71 18.66 -14.67
C ASP A 49 2.85 19.90 -13.79
N TYR A 50 3.82 20.76 -14.11
CA TYR A 50 4.07 22.03 -13.41
C TYR A 50 3.34 23.23 -14.02
N SER A 51 2.45 23.01 -14.99
CA SER A 51 1.66 24.09 -15.59
C SER A 51 0.59 24.63 -14.62
N ASN A 52 0.03 25.80 -14.95
CA ASN A 52 -1.13 26.36 -14.24
C ASN A 52 -2.47 25.85 -14.80
N SER A 53 -2.49 24.65 -15.38
CA SER A 53 -3.72 24.02 -15.85
C SER A 53 -4.63 23.68 -14.66
N GLU A 54 -5.95 23.63 -14.88
CA GLU A 54 -6.89 23.25 -13.82
C GLU A 54 -6.59 21.85 -13.25
N SER A 55 -6.14 20.91 -14.09
CA SER A 55 -5.76 19.56 -13.68
C SER A 55 -4.52 19.57 -12.78
N ALA A 56 -3.46 20.28 -13.16
CA ALA A 56 -2.25 20.41 -12.34
C ALA A 56 -2.53 21.05 -10.99
N LEU A 57 -3.34 22.11 -10.96
CA LEU A 57 -3.75 22.77 -9.71
C LEU A 57 -4.63 21.87 -8.82
N ARG A 58 -5.48 21.03 -9.41
CA ARG A 58 -6.25 20.02 -8.65
C ARG A 58 -5.33 18.96 -8.03
N MET A 59 -4.33 18.47 -8.78
CA MET A 59 -3.34 17.51 -8.29
C MET A 59 -2.46 18.12 -7.18
N LEU A 60 -2.07 19.39 -7.32
CA LEU A 60 -1.38 20.16 -6.28
C LEU A 60 -2.19 20.25 -4.99
N ARG A 61 -3.46 20.67 -5.09
CA ARG A 61 -4.37 20.73 -3.94
C ARG A 61 -4.57 19.37 -3.29
N ALA A 62 -4.77 18.32 -4.08
CA ALA A 62 -4.93 16.96 -3.56
C ALA A 62 -3.66 16.47 -2.84
N SER A 63 -2.47 16.74 -3.37
CA SER A 63 -1.19 16.40 -2.75
C SER A 63 -0.98 17.16 -1.44
N TYR A 64 -1.36 18.44 -1.40
CA TYR A 64 -1.34 19.24 -0.19
C TYR A 64 -2.33 18.72 0.87
N LEU A 65 -3.57 18.41 0.47
CA LEU A 65 -4.56 17.81 1.38
C LEU A 65 -4.08 16.47 1.95
N PHE A 66 -3.46 15.63 1.11
CA PHE A 66 -2.87 14.37 1.56
C PHE A 66 -1.76 14.59 2.60
N TYR A 67 -0.89 15.59 2.39
CA TYR A 67 0.14 15.95 3.37
C TYR A 67 -0.47 16.39 4.72
N ILE A 68 -1.51 17.23 4.68
CA ILE A 68 -2.24 17.64 5.88
C ILE A 68 -2.89 16.44 6.58
N LEU A 69 -3.47 15.50 5.84
CA LEU A 69 -4.03 14.26 6.41
C LEU A 69 -2.98 13.46 7.18
N LYS A 70 -1.70 13.45 6.76
CA LYS A 70 -0.64 12.76 7.52
C LYS A 70 -0.39 13.38 8.90
N PHE A 71 -0.65 14.66 9.10
CA PHE A 71 -0.65 15.26 10.44
C PHE A 71 -1.84 14.82 11.27
N PHE A 72 -3.03 14.71 10.67
CA PHE A 72 -4.20 14.18 11.35
C PHE A 72 -3.98 12.71 11.78
N ASP A 73 -3.28 11.91 10.98
CA ASP A 73 -2.90 10.54 11.34
C ASP A 73 -2.05 10.49 12.63
N LEU A 74 -1.34 11.57 13.01
CA LEU A 74 -0.59 11.63 14.28
C LEU A 74 -1.52 11.61 15.50
N LEU A 75 -2.78 12.05 15.35
CA LEU A 75 -3.79 12.03 16.41
C LEU A 75 -4.10 10.60 16.87
N ASP A 76 -3.86 9.58 16.04
CA ASP A 76 -4.00 8.17 16.45
C ASP A 76 -3.14 7.86 17.69
N THR A 77 -1.90 8.36 17.68
CA THR A 77 -0.97 8.18 18.79
C THR A 77 -1.48 8.90 20.03
N LEU A 78 -2.00 10.11 19.87
CA LEU A 78 -2.62 10.88 20.96
C LEU A 78 -3.81 10.12 21.54
N PHE A 79 -4.71 9.59 20.70
CA PHE A 79 -5.85 8.79 21.16
C PHE A 79 -5.43 7.50 21.87
N PHE A 80 -4.35 6.83 21.45
CA PHE A 80 -3.84 5.67 22.17
C PHE A 80 -3.30 6.03 23.56
N VAL A 81 -2.60 7.16 23.70
CA VAL A 81 -2.14 7.68 24.99
C VAL A 81 -3.34 8.02 25.89
N LEU A 82 -4.29 8.81 25.39
CA LEU A 82 -5.47 9.23 26.14
C LEU A 82 -6.34 8.05 26.58
N ARG A 83 -6.41 6.98 25.77
CA ARG A 83 -7.14 5.74 26.10
C ARG A 83 -6.31 4.74 26.93
N LYS A 84 -5.09 5.10 27.34
CA LYS A 84 -4.15 4.22 28.06
C LYS A 84 -3.89 2.88 27.33
N LYS A 85 -3.89 2.90 25.99
CA LYS A 85 -3.66 1.73 25.13
C LYS A 85 -2.21 1.69 24.61
N PHE A 86 -1.25 1.76 25.53
CA PHE A 86 0.19 1.83 25.19
C PHE A 86 0.70 0.63 24.37
N SER A 87 0.06 -0.55 24.48
CA SER A 87 0.39 -1.70 23.64
C SER A 87 0.16 -1.49 22.14
N GLN A 88 -0.61 -0.48 21.75
CA GLN A 88 -0.81 -0.10 20.35
C GLN A 88 0.28 0.84 19.83
N ILE A 89 1.00 1.55 20.72
CA ILE A 89 2.12 2.45 20.39
C ILE A 89 3.39 1.62 20.20
N THR A 90 3.41 0.84 19.12
CA THR A 90 4.55 -0.01 18.77
C THR A 90 5.67 0.80 18.13
N THR A 91 6.89 0.26 18.12
CA THR A 91 8.00 0.84 17.35
C THR A 91 7.65 1.00 15.87
N LEU A 92 6.92 0.06 15.28
CA LEU A 92 6.41 0.16 13.91
C LEU A 92 5.50 1.39 13.75
N HIS A 93 4.55 1.58 14.67
CA HIS A 93 3.61 2.70 14.65
C HIS A 93 4.33 4.05 14.69
N VAL A 94 5.22 4.24 15.66
CA VAL A 94 5.91 5.53 15.86
C VAL A 94 6.85 5.84 14.70
N ILE A 95 7.65 4.85 14.25
CA ILE A 95 8.54 5.04 13.09
C ILE A 95 7.74 5.36 11.83
N HIS A 96 6.65 4.65 11.59
CA HIS A 96 5.79 4.89 10.44
C HIS A 96 5.18 6.29 10.44
N HIS A 97 4.46 6.67 11.50
CA HIS A 97 3.79 7.96 11.56
C HIS A 97 4.79 9.14 11.56
N GLY A 98 5.95 8.99 12.20
CA GLY A 98 7.01 10.00 12.17
C GLY A 98 7.63 10.16 10.78
N LEU A 99 8.08 9.05 10.16
CA LEU A 99 8.75 9.10 8.86
C LEU A 99 7.81 9.48 7.72
N ILE A 100 6.53 9.11 7.77
CA ILE A 100 5.57 9.44 6.71
C ILE A 100 5.35 10.96 6.58
N VAL A 101 5.30 11.70 7.70
CA VAL A 101 5.19 13.16 7.65
C VAL A 101 6.42 13.80 7.00
N VAL A 102 7.61 13.32 7.35
CA VAL A 102 8.87 13.79 6.77
C VAL A 102 8.96 13.44 5.28
N ASN A 103 8.59 12.21 4.91
CA ASN A 103 8.67 11.70 3.54
C ASN A 103 7.68 12.37 2.58
N THR A 104 6.51 12.78 3.08
CA THR A 104 5.47 13.39 2.25
C THR A 104 5.69 14.88 1.99
N TRP A 105 6.52 15.56 2.79
CA TRP A 105 6.82 16.98 2.59
C TRP A 105 7.52 17.28 1.24
N PRO A 106 8.60 16.59 0.82
CA PRO A 106 9.19 16.81 -0.49
C PRO A 106 8.21 16.53 -1.63
N GLY A 107 7.34 15.52 -1.46
CA GLY A 107 6.29 15.20 -2.43
C GLY A 107 5.29 16.34 -2.60
N ALA A 108 4.75 16.85 -1.49
CA ALA A 108 3.80 17.96 -1.52
C ALA A 108 4.43 19.28 -2.02
N ARG A 109 5.73 19.48 -1.81
CA ARG A 109 6.44 20.71 -2.21
C ARG A 109 6.94 20.69 -3.65
N PHE A 110 7.48 19.55 -4.10
CA PHE A 110 8.24 19.45 -5.35
C PHE A 110 7.65 18.43 -6.35
N VAL A 111 6.90 17.43 -5.91
CA VAL A 111 6.46 16.31 -6.76
C VAL A 111 4.96 16.07 -6.59
N PHE A 112 4.17 17.09 -6.94
CA PHE A 112 2.71 17.11 -6.75
C PHE A 112 1.97 16.43 -7.92
N GLY A 113 2.20 15.14 -8.13
CA GLY A 113 1.49 14.41 -9.18
C GLY A 113 2.28 13.30 -9.85
N GLY A 114 1.78 12.92 -11.03
CA GLY A 114 2.40 11.91 -11.87
C GLY A 114 2.50 10.55 -11.16
N HIS A 115 3.65 9.90 -11.31
CA HIS A 115 3.94 8.58 -10.72
C HIS A 115 3.68 8.50 -9.20
N ALA A 116 3.89 9.58 -8.45
CA ALA A 116 3.65 9.63 -7.00
C ALA A 116 2.15 9.51 -6.63
N THR A 117 1.25 9.91 -7.53
CA THR A 117 -0.21 9.89 -7.31
C THR A 117 -0.73 8.49 -7.05
N PHE A 118 -0.13 7.47 -7.68
CA PHE A 118 -0.52 6.07 -7.47
C PHE A 118 -0.30 5.64 -6.00
N PHE A 119 0.83 6.05 -5.39
CA PHE A 119 1.11 5.77 -3.99
C PHE A 119 0.10 6.46 -3.06
N ILE A 120 -0.24 7.71 -3.36
CA ILE A 120 -1.24 8.48 -2.61
C ILE A 120 -2.61 7.79 -2.67
N PHE A 121 -3.02 7.39 -3.87
CA PHE A 121 -4.29 6.68 -4.09
C PHE A 121 -4.34 5.36 -3.32
N LEU A 122 -3.31 4.50 -3.50
CA LEU A 122 -3.26 3.19 -2.87
C LEU A 122 -3.21 3.30 -1.34
N ASN A 123 -2.41 4.24 -0.80
CA ASN A 123 -2.37 4.51 0.63
C ASN A 123 -3.74 4.95 1.14
N THR A 124 -4.35 5.96 0.52
CA THR A 124 -5.66 6.49 0.95
C THR A 124 -6.73 5.39 0.94
N PHE A 125 -6.74 4.52 -0.06
CA PHE A 125 -7.67 3.39 -0.13
C PHE A 125 -7.50 2.43 1.05
N VAL A 126 -6.29 1.91 1.27
CA VAL A 126 -6.03 0.95 2.36
C VAL A 126 -6.24 1.60 3.73
N HIS A 127 -5.87 2.87 3.86
CA HIS A 127 -6.03 3.63 5.10
C HIS A 127 -7.50 3.91 5.42
N THR A 128 -8.34 4.11 4.39
CA THR A 128 -9.81 4.15 4.56
C THR A 128 -10.33 2.84 5.14
N VAL A 129 -9.89 1.69 4.60
CA VAL A 129 -10.28 0.36 5.11
C VAL A 129 -9.76 0.13 6.54
N MET A 130 -8.53 0.57 6.83
CA MET A 130 -7.91 0.44 8.15
C MET A 130 -8.62 1.28 9.21
N TYR A 131 -8.94 2.55 8.91
CA TYR A 131 -9.71 3.39 9.82
C TYR A 131 -11.14 2.90 10.01
N PHE A 132 -11.76 2.35 8.97
CA PHE A 132 -13.06 1.70 9.13
C PHE A 132 -13.01 0.52 10.13
N TYR A 133 -11.94 -0.28 10.09
CA TYR A 133 -11.70 -1.33 11.08
C TYR A 133 -11.54 -0.76 12.51
N TYR A 134 -10.78 0.32 12.69
CA TYR A 134 -10.63 0.96 14.00
C TYR A 134 -11.92 1.61 14.51
N PHE A 135 -12.70 2.21 13.62
CA PHE A 135 -14.02 2.77 13.93
C PHE A 135 -14.96 1.69 14.46
N MET A 136 -15.06 0.54 13.78
CA MET A 136 -15.83 -0.61 14.29
C MET A 136 -15.31 -1.12 15.63
N GLY A 137 -14.00 -1.08 15.86
CA GLY A 137 -13.37 -1.39 17.15
C GLY A 137 -13.73 -0.41 18.28
N ALA A 138 -14.09 0.83 17.94
CA ALA A 138 -14.50 1.85 18.90
C ALA A 138 -15.98 1.76 19.30
N MET A 139 -16.85 1.13 18.48
CA MET A 139 -18.29 0.97 18.75
C MET A 139 -18.65 0.00 19.89
N GLY A 140 -17.66 -0.54 20.60
CA GLY A 140 -17.86 -1.33 21.80
C GLY A 140 -18.04 -2.84 21.58
N PRO A 141 -18.40 -3.59 22.64
CA PRO A 141 -18.36 -5.06 22.65
C PRO A 141 -19.23 -5.73 21.58
N ARG A 142 -20.37 -5.13 21.23
CA ARG A 142 -21.34 -5.68 20.26
C ARG A 142 -20.77 -5.81 18.84
N TYR A 143 -19.86 -4.93 18.47
CA TYR A 143 -19.23 -4.92 17.13
C TYR A 143 -17.91 -5.69 17.09
N ARG A 144 -17.35 -6.05 18.24
CA ARG A 144 -16.07 -6.79 18.34
C ARG A 144 -16.10 -8.14 17.60
N LYS A 145 -17.27 -8.76 17.49
CA LYS A 145 -17.48 -10.01 16.74
C LYS A 145 -17.16 -9.88 15.25
N PHE A 146 -17.28 -8.67 14.67
CA PHE A 146 -17.00 -8.41 13.26
C PHE A 146 -15.53 -8.09 12.98
N LEU A 147 -14.64 -8.12 14.00
CA LEU A 147 -13.23 -7.75 13.87
C LEU A 147 -12.30 -8.94 13.59
N GLY A 148 -12.84 -10.11 13.24
CA GLY A 148 -12.05 -11.33 12.99
C GLY A 148 -11.08 -11.24 11.80
N TRP A 149 -11.24 -10.26 10.92
CA TRP A 149 -10.48 -10.12 9.68
C TRP A 149 -9.22 -9.23 9.79
N LYS A 150 -8.75 -8.97 11.02
CA LYS A 150 -7.52 -8.19 11.28
C LYS A 150 -6.30 -8.69 10.48
N LYS A 151 -6.17 -10.01 10.33
CA LYS A 151 -5.09 -10.63 9.55
C LYS A 151 -5.16 -10.22 8.07
N HIS A 152 -6.35 -10.24 7.47
CA HIS A 152 -6.57 -9.82 6.09
C HIS A 152 -6.27 -8.34 5.89
N LEU A 153 -6.61 -7.49 6.88
CA LEU A 153 -6.22 -6.09 6.85
C LEU A 153 -4.69 -5.91 6.82
N THR A 154 -3.96 -6.64 7.66
CA THR A 154 -2.50 -6.60 7.65
C THR A 154 -1.93 -7.14 6.33
N THR A 155 -2.53 -8.18 5.76
CA THR A 155 -2.16 -8.69 4.43
C THR A 155 -2.39 -7.65 3.35
N LEU A 156 -3.52 -6.93 3.38
CA LEU A 156 -3.82 -5.85 2.43
C LEU A 156 -2.77 -4.73 2.50
N GLN A 157 -2.34 -4.35 3.71
CA GLN A 157 -1.26 -3.37 3.92
C GLN A 157 0.07 -3.86 3.34
N ILE A 158 0.43 -5.12 3.56
CA ILE A 158 1.64 -5.73 2.96
C ILE A 158 1.55 -5.74 1.43
N THR A 159 0.41 -6.13 0.88
CA THR A 159 0.16 -6.13 -0.58
C THR A 159 0.30 -4.73 -1.16
N GLN A 160 -0.21 -3.69 -0.49
CA GLN A 160 0.01 -2.30 -0.89
C GLN A 160 1.50 -1.99 -1.02
N PHE A 161 2.32 -2.44 -0.05
CA PHE A 161 3.75 -2.16 -0.11
C PHE A 161 4.43 -2.82 -1.31
N VAL A 162 4.09 -4.09 -1.58
CA VAL A 162 4.61 -4.85 -2.73
C VAL A 162 4.19 -4.24 -4.06
N VAL A 163 2.90 -3.92 -4.23
CA VAL A 163 2.38 -3.29 -5.44
C VAL A 163 3.04 -1.92 -5.67
N GLY A 164 3.23 -1.14 -4.61
CA GLY A 164 3.95 0.13 -4.69
C GLY A 164 5.41 -0.03 -5.11
N LEU A 165 6.12 -1.06 -4.65
CA LEU A 165 7.50 -1.34 -5.08
C LEU A 165 7.58 -1.71 -6.56
N ILE A 166 6.64 -2.54 -7.04
CA ILE A 166 6.57 -2.90 -8.46
C ILE A 166 6.32 -1.65 -9.32
N HIS A 167 5.39 -0.78 -8.90
CA HIS A 167 5.13 0.49 -9.58
C HIS A 167 6.40 1.36 -9.61
N CYS A 168 7.08 1.53 -8.46
CA CYS A 168 8.33 2.29 -8.37
C CYS A 168 9.43 1.75 -9.29
N PHE A 169 9.56 0.42 -9.39
CA PHE A 169 10.59 -0.25 -10.19
C PHE A 169 10.43 0.02 -11.70
N GLN A 170 9.21 0.31 -12.18
CA GLN A 170 8.96 0.64 -13.58
C GLN A 170 9.74 1.89 -14.03
N LEU A 171 9.98 2.84 -13.13
CA LEU A 171 10.77 4.06 -13.42
C LEU A 171 12.24 3.76 -13.74
N ILE A 172 12.75 2.56 -13.43
CA ILE A 172 14.12 2.16 -13.78
C ILE A 172 14.21 1.73 -15.26
N PHE A 173 13.11 1.24 -15.85
CA PHE A 173 13.09 0.71 -17.23
C PHE A 173 12.40 1.63 -18.23
N ILE A 174 11.68 2.64 -17.75
CA ILE A 174 10.98 3.61 -18.59
C ILE A 174 11.67 4.95 -18.44
N GLU A 175 12.17 5.50 -19.56
CA GLU A 175 12.65 6.87 -19.61
C GLU A 175 11.49 7.83 -19.34
N CYS A 176 11.50 8.44 -18.15
CA CYS A 176 10.49 9.39 -17.69
C CYS A 176 11.21 10.53 -16.97
N ASP A 177 10.79 11.77 -17.19
CA ASP A 177 11.32 12.98 -16.53
C ASP A 177 10.92 13.09 -15.05
N PHE A 178 10.90 11.97 -14.33
CA PHE A 178 10.65 11.91 -12.91
C PHE A 178 11.97 11.98 -12.13
N PRO A 179 12.04 12.76 -11.04
CA PRO A 179 13.28 12.92 -10.27
C PRO A 179 13.76 11.59 -9.66
N VAL A 180 14.83 11.04 -10.22
CA VAL A 180 15.42 9.74 -9.84
C VAL A 180 15.80 9.67 -8.36
N ALA A 181 16.32 10.77 -7.81
CA ALA A 181 16.65 10.87 -6.38
C ALA A 181 15.40 10.65 -5.49
N TYR A 182 14.25 11.21 -5.89
CA TYR A 182 12.99 11.04 -5.17
C TYR A 182 12.45 9.61 -5.33
N CYS A 183 12.66 8.97 -6.49
CA CYS A 183 12.34 7.56 -6.70
C CYS A 183 13.12 6.64 -5.74
N TRP A 184 14.45 6.80 -5.63
CA TRP A 184 15.25 6.04 -4.67
C TRP A 184 14.84 6.29 -3.21
N TRP A 185 14.52 7.55 -2.89
CA TRP A 185 14.04 7.94 -1.57
C TRP A 185 12.72 7.24 -1.21
N ILE A 186 11.71 7.29 -2.09
CA ILE A 186 10.43 6.59 -1.89
C ILE A 186 10.63 5.08 -1.82
N GLY A 187 11.39 4.51 -2.77
CA GLY A 187 11.65 3.06 -2.84
C GLY A 187 12.33 2.53 -1.57
N GLY A 188 13.31 3.25 -1.03
CA GLY A 188 13.99 2.90 0.22
C GLY A 188 13.03 2.89 1.42
N HIS A 189 12.18 3.90 1.56
CA HIS A 189 11.17 3.95 2.63
C HIS A 189 10.12 2.83 2.48
N GLN A 190 9.72 2.53 1.24
CA GLN A 190 8.77 1.47 0.95
C GLN A 190 9.32 0.09 1.36
N LEU A 191 10.60 -0.17 1.12
CA LEU A 191 11.29 -1.39 1.58
C LEU A 191 11.37 -1.48 3.10
N LEU A 192 11.69 -0.36 3.77
CA LEU A 192 11.70 -0.29 5.22
C LEU A 192 10.34 -0.64 5.82
N PHE A 193 9.25 -0.05 5.32
CA PHE A 193 7.91 -0.34 5.82
C PHE A 193 7.48 -1.77 5.51
N LEU A 194 7.78 -2.29 4.32
CA LEU A 194 7.52 -3.69 4.00
C LEU A 194 8.20 -4.63 5.01
N TYR A 195 9.48 -4.38 5.32
CA TYR A 195 10.21 -5.15 6.33
C TYR A 195 9.53 -5.09 7.71
N LEU A 196 9.18 -3.88 8.18
CA LEU A 196 8.56 -3.71 9.50
C LEU A 196 7.18 -4.39 9.57
N PHE A 197 6.39 -4.34 8.50
CA PHE A 197 5.09 -5.01 8.41
C PHE A 197 5.21 -6.53 8.34
N ILE A 198 6.19 -7.07 7.60
CA ILE A 198 6.47 -8.51 7.59
C ILE A 198 6.92 -8.97 8.98
N LYS A 199 7.79 -8.21 9.65
CA LYS A 199 8.22 -8.48 11.03
C LYS A 199 7.03 -8.48 11.99
N PHE A 200 6.14 -7.50 11.89
CA PHE A 200 4.91 -7.43 12.68
C PHE A 200 3.98 -8.62 12.40
N TYR A 201 3.79 -8.98 11.13
CA TYR A 201 2.92 -10.09 10.73
C TYR A 201 3.43 -11.43 11.26
N LYS A 202 4.73 -11.70 11.09
CA LYS A 202 5.37 -12.91 11.63
C LYS A 202 5.20 -12.99 13.15
N LYS A 203 5.50 -11.91 13.88
CA LYS A 203 5.37 -11.86 15.34
C LYS A 203 3.92 -12.01 15.82
N SER A 204 2.94 -11.47 15.09
CA SER A 204 1.55 -11.40 15.56
C SER A 204 0.70 -12.61 15.16
N TYR A 205 1.02 -13.26 14.04
CA TYR A 205 0.16 -14.29 13.45
C TYR A 205 0.84 -15.64 13.19
N VAL A 206 2.18 -15.69 13.14
CA VAL A 206 2.92 -16.94 12.86
C VAL A 206 3.60 -17.44 14.12
N ILE A 207 4.38 -16.57 14.77
CA ILE A 207 5.08 -16.85 16.02
C ILE A 207 4.11 -16.51 17.15
N GLN A 208 3.07 -17.32 17.32
CA GLN A 208 2.39 -17.35 18.61
C GLN A 208 3.26 -18.17 19.57
N PRO A 209 3.57 -17.69 20.79
CA PRO A 209 4.05 -18.60 21.81
C PRO A 209 2.99 -19.68 21.93
N LYS A 210 3.35 -20.95 21.68
CA LYS A 210 2.57 -22.04 22.28
C LYS A 210 2.51 -21.67 23.76
N ILE A 211 1.32 -21.39 24.27
CA ILE A 211 1.09 -21.47 25.71
C ILE A 211 1.58 -22.88 26.03
N SER A 212 2.76 -22.96 26.66
CA SER A 212 3.26 -24.19 27.22
C SER A 212 2.12 -24.70 28.09
N SER A 213 1.52 -25.81 27.69
CA SER A 213 0.69 -26.62 28.56
C SER A 213 1.52 -26.82 29.83
N ALA A 214 1.22 -26.04 30.86
CA ALA A 214 1.85 -26.20 32.15
C ALA A 214 1.65 -27.66 32.55
N PRO A 215 2.71 -28.37 32.99
CA PRO A 215 2.52 -29.73 33.49
C PRO A 215 1.54 -29.66 34.65
N ASP A 216 0.50 -30.48 34.57
CA ASP A 216 -0.50 -30.65 35.61
C ASP A 216 0.20 -31.05 36.91
N LYS A 217 0.44 -30.06 37.78
CA LYS A 217 0.87 -30.30 39.17
C LYS A 217 -0.37 -30.62 39.97
N ASN A 218 -0.99 -31.76 39.72
CA ASN A 218 -1.98 -32.33 40.62
C ASN A 218 -1.82 -33.84 40.73
N GLY A 219 -0.91 -34.22 41.62
CA GLY A 219 -0.70 -35.59 42.09
C GLY A 219 -0.07 -35.56 43.47
N LYS A 220 -0.70 -34.85 44.42
CA LYS A 220 -0.39 -34.97 45.85
C LYS A 220 -1.13 -36.18 46.43
N ASN A 221 -0.34 -37.06 47.04
CA ASN A 221 -0.61 -37.79 48.28
C ASN A 221 -1.91 -38.59 48.40
N LYS A 222 -1.80 -39.92 48.26
CA LYS A 222 -2.03 -40.87 49.36
C LYS A 222 -1.40 -42.22 49.02
#